data_AF-A0A382CQD8-F1
#
_entry.id   AF-A0A382CQD8-F1
#
_cell.length_a   1.000
_cell.length_b   1.000
_cell.length_c   1.000
_cell.angle_alpha   90.00
_cell.angle_beta   90.00
_cell.angle_gamma   90.00
#
_symmetry.space_group_name_H-M   'P 1'
#
loop_
_entity.id
_entity.type
_entity.pdbx_description
1 polymer ?
#
loop_
_entity_poly.entity_id
_entity_poly.type
_entity_poly.pdbx_seq_one_letter_code
_entity_poly.pdbx_strand_id
1 'polypeptide(L)'
;MVNSGRLETYDGDPLRDLDPQKEFAELRLLSMGDFGDTVADFEDEPIQVFGGIVGEVVKARIYRYQRRGKNKINAIVSEVIEASPHRVNNPCPYFGPCSGCQWQHVSYDYQLELKRDMVRLFFADYASLSDVQVSKTNPAPESFNYRNHARFTVRFGGQLGFSNRITRRFVR
;
A
#
# COMPACT_ATOMS: atom_id res chain seq x y z
N MET A 1 -20.35 -41.23 13.45
CA MET A 1 -20.82 -40.60 12.21
C MET A 1 -20.65 -39.10 12.40
N VAL A 2 -19.48 -38.50 12.06
CA VAL A 2 -19.12 -37.92 10.74
C VAL A 2 -20.07 -36.74 10.44
N ASN A 3 -19.69 -35.46 10.36
CA ASN A 3 -18.55 -34.74 9.76
C ASN A 3 -18.21 -33.49 10.61
N SER A 4 -16.97 -33.15 10.97
CA SER A 4 -15.88 -32.54 10.16
C SER A 4 -16.24 -31.24 9.41
N GLY A 5 -15.76 -30.12 9.97
CA GLY A 5 -15.15 -28.99 9.27
C GLY A 5 -15.86 -28.33 8.08
N ARG A 6 -16.33 -27.10 8.29
CA ARG A 6 -15.89 -25.93 7.50
C ARG A 6 -16.35 -24.65 8.22
N LEU A 7 -15.40 -23.74 8.46
CA LEU A 7 -15.71 -22.33 8.68
C LEU A 7 -16.51 -21.86 7.46
N GLU A 8 -17.80 -21.62 7.65
CA GLU A 8 -18.67 -21.10 6.61
C GLU A 8 -18.16 -19.71 6.21
N THR A 9 -17.47 -19.67 5.08
CA THR A 9 -17.22 -18.46 4.33
C THR A 9 -18.55 -17.89 3.92
N TYR A 10 -18.84 -16.65 4.33
CA TYR A 10 -20.01 -15.92 3.86
C TYR A 10 -19.96 -15.78 2.34
N ASP A 11 -20.88 -16.47 1.67
CA ASP A 11 -21.21 -16.26 0.26
C ASP A 11 -21.80 -14.85 0.11
N GLY A 12 -21.04 -13.93 -0.49
CA GLY A 12 -21.46 -12.53 -0.67
C GLY A 12 -20.36 -11.46 -0.78
N ASP A 13 -19.06 -11.82 -0.84
CA ASP A 13 -17.99 -10.86 -1.21
C ASP A 13 -17.84 -10.86 -2.74
N PRO A 14 -18.34 -9.82 -3.46
CA PRO A 14 -18.45 -9.83 -4.93
C PRO A 14 -17.11 -9.74 -5.69
N LEU A 15 -15.97 -9.85 -5.00
CA LEU A 15 -14.64 -9.60 -5.58
C LEU A 15 -13.64 -10.74 -5.44
N ARG A 16 -14.04 -11.95 -5.00
CA ARG A 16 -13.05 -12.99 -4.71
C ARG A 16 -13.52 -14.41 -4.94
N ASP A 17 -13.46 -14.85 -6.18
CA ASP A 17 -12.87 -16.17 -6.52
C ASP A 17 -12.90 -16.40 -8.03
N LEU A 18 -12.32 -15.49 -8.81
CA LEU A 18 -12.12 -15.71 -10.25
C LEU A 18 -10.70 -15.32 -10.64
N ASP A 19 -9.85 -16.35 -10.60
CA ASP A 19 -8.60 -16.58 -11.35
C ASP A 19 -7.36 -16.89 -10.47
N PRO A 20 -6.91 -18.18 -10.42
CA PRO A 20 -5.71 -18.62 -9.70
C PRO A 20 -4.38 -18.34 -10.43
N GLN A 21 -4.36 -17.66 -11.58
CA GLN A 21 -3.10 -17.10 -12.08
C GLN A 21 -2.68 -15.92 -11.20
N LYS A 22 -1.98 -16.26 -10.11
CA LYS A 22 -1.17 -15.34 -9.30
C LYS A 22 -0.11 -14.75 -10.23
N GLU A 23 -0.50 -13.73 -10.98
CA GLU A 23 0.42 -12.99 -11.82
C GLU A 23 1.37 -12.25 -10.88
N PHE A 24 2.62 -12.69 -10.86
CA PHE A 24 3.72 -11.97 -10.26
C PHE A 24 4.51 -11.33 -11.39
N ALA A 25 4.89 -10.08 -11.20
CA ALA A 25 5.78 -9.38 -12.10
C ALA A 25 7.00 -8.91 -11.32
N GLU A 26 8.17 -8.99 -11.94
CA GLU A 26 9.34 -8.26 -11.48
C GLU A 26 9.24 -6.83 -11.99
N LEU A 27 9.24 -5.85 -11.08
CA LEU A 27 9.01 -4.44 -11.39
C LEU A 27 10.12 -3.60 -10.78
N ARG A 28 10.64 -2.64 -11.57
CA ARG A 28 11.47 -1.55 -11.05
C ARG A 28 10.57 -0.38 -10.64
N LEU A 29 10.72 0.10 -9.42
CA LEU A 29 9.89 1.16 -8.85
C LEU A 29 10.46 2.53 -9.22
N LEU A 30 9.70 3.32 -9.98
CA LEU A 30 10.18 4.51 -10.68
C LEU A 30 9.93 5.81 -9.91
N SER A 31 8.77 5.92 -9.27
CA SER A 31 8.36 7.15 -8.58
C SER A 31 7.38 6.85 -7.43
N MET A 32 7.15 7.85 -6.58
CA MET A 32 6.11 7.78 -5.56
C MET A 32 4.76 8.17 -6.15
N GLY A 33 3.71 7.46 -5.76
CA GLY A 33 2.32 7.81 -6.02
C GLY A 33 1.68 8.56 -4.85
N ASP A 34 0.54 9.18 -5.13
CA ASP A 34 -0.19 10.06 -4.19
C ASP A 34 -0.68 9.36 -2.93
N PHE A 35 -0.86 8.03 -2.97
CA PHE A 35 -1.38 7.26 -1.84
C PHE A 35 -0.29 6.63 -0.97
N GLY A 36 0.97 7.02 -1.19
CA GLY A 36 2.14 6.42 -0.54
C GLY A 36 2.51 5.05 -1.08
N ASP A 37 1.90 4.63 -2.19
CA ASP A 37 2.40 3.57 -3.06
C ASP A 37 3.52 4.10 -3.97
N THR A 38 4.20 3.19 -4.63
CA THR A 38 5.15 3.50 -5.72
C THR A 38 4.48 3.26 -7.07
N VAL A 39 5.03 3.81 -8.14
CA VAL A 39 4.59 3.58 -9.53
C VAL A 39 5.68 2.81 -10.27
N ALA A 40 5.26 1.86 -11.10
CA ALA A 40 6.10 1.13 -12.05
C ALA A 40 5.38 1.02 -13.39
N ASP A 41 6.12 0.68 -14.45
CA ASP A 41 5.53 0.33 -15.74
C ASP A 41 5.20 -1.17 -15.78
N PHE A 42 4.00 -1.51 -16.23
CA PHE A 42 3.52 -2.89 -16.38
C PHE A 42 2.56 -2.95 -17.57
N GLU A 43 2.85 -3.81 -18.56
CA GLU A 43 2.06 -3.90 -19.80
C GLU A 43 1.92 -2.54 -20.53
N ASP A 44 3.01 -1.76 -20.58
CA ASP A 44 3.05 -0.40 -21.16
C ASP A 44 2.10 0.62 -20.48
N GLU A 45 1.57 0.30 -19.30
CA GLU A 45 0.73 1.18 -18.48
C GLU A 45 1.33 1.37 -17.07
N PRO A 46 1.11 2.53 -16.43
CA PRO A 46 1.55 2.76 -15.05
C PRO A 46 0.70 1.96 -14.06
N ILE A 47 1.35 1.21 -13.17
CA ILE A 47 0.72 0.46 -12.09
C ILE A 47 1.13 0.99 -10.71
N GLN A 48 0.16 1.11 -9.79
CA GLN A 48 0.47 1.40 -8.39
C GLN A 48 0.93 0.12 -7.67
N VAL A 49 2.07 0.19 -6.99
CA VAL A 49 2.70 -0.90 -6.24
C VAL A 49 2.83 -0.50 -4.76
N PHE A 50 2.08 -1.17 -3.88
CA PHE A 50 2.12 -0.93 -2.44
C PHE A 50 3.24 -1.73 -1.75
N GLY A 51 3.94 -1.11 -0.79
CA GLY A 51 4.99 -1.74 0.01
C GLY A 51 6.41 -1.62 -0.56
N GLY A 52 6.55 -0.87 -1.65
CA GLY A 52 7.82 -0.57 -2.30
C GLY A 52 8.43 0.77 -1.88
N ILE A 53 9.68 1.00 -2.27
CA ILE A 53 10.40 2.27 -2.20
C ILE A 53 10.98 2.56 -3.59
N VAL A 54 11.00 3.83 -4.01
CA VAL A 54 11.58 4.22 -5.30
C VAL A 54 13.02 3.71 -5.43
N GLY A 55 13.35 3.21 -6.63
CA GLY A 55 14.66 2.66 -6.97
C GLY A 55 14.79 1.15 -6.76
N GLU A 56 13.87 0.53 -6.01
CA GLU A 56 13.90 -0.92 -5.77
C GLU A 56 13.49 -1.73 -7.00
N VAL A 57 13.98 -2.97 -7.03
CA VAL A 57 13.43 -4.04 -7.87
C VAL A 57 12.69 -5.01 -6.97
N VAL A 58 11.44 -5.29 -7.31
CA VAL A 58 10.54 -6.09 -6.48
C VAL A 58 9.83 -7.13 -7.31
N LYS A 59 9.53 -8.27 -6.68
CA LYS A 59 8.50 -9.18 -7.17
C LYS A 59 7.17 -8.73 -6.60
N ALA A 60 6.28 -8.22 -7.43
CA ALA A 60 4.99 -7.72 -7.03
C ALA A 60 3.87 -8.66 -7.49
N ARG A 61 2.88 -8.90 -6.62
CA ARG A 61 1.67 -9.63 -6.97
C ARG A 61 0.65 -8.67 -7.57
N ILE A 62 0.14 -8.99 -8.76
CA ILE A 62 -0.86 -8.19 -9.47
C ILE A 62 -2.27 -8.52 -8.97
N TYR A 63 -3.09 -7.48 -8.82
CA TYR A 63 -4.49 -7.54 -8.41
C TYR A 63 -5.34 -6.77 -9.40
N ARG A 64 -6.21 -7.47 -10.13
CA ARG A 64 -7.17 -6.91 -11.08
C ARG A 64 -8.57 -6.96 -10.46
N TYR A 65 -9.31 -5.85 -10.46
CA TYR A 65 -10.67 -5.78 -9.91
C TYR A 65 -11.49 -4.67 -10.57
N GLN A 66 -12.82 -4.75 -10.47
CA GLN A 66 -13.72 -3.69 -10.95
C GLN A 66 -14.20 -2.79 -9.82
N ARG A 67 -14.21 -1.47 -10.05
CA ARG A 67 -14.74 -0.49 -9.10
C ARG A 67 -15.48 0.61 -9.83
N ARG A 68 -16.76 0.80 -9.49
CA ARG A 68 -17.65 1.81 -10.12
C ARG A 68 -17.63 1.71 -11.65
N GLY A 69 -17.71 0.48 -12.17
CA GLY A 69 -17.67 0.20 -13.61
C GLY A 69 -16.31 0.39 -14.29
N LYS A 70 -15.23 0.68 -13.54
CA LYS A 70 -13.88 0.82 -14.10
C LYS A 70 -13.00 -0.36 -13.68
N ASN A 71 -12.28 -0.93 -14.64
CA ASN A 71 -11.21 -1.89 -14.37
C ASN A 71 -10.08 -1.17 -13.61
N LYS A 72 -9.54 -1.83 -12.58
CA LYS A 72 -8.43 -1.36 -11.77
C LYS A 72 -7.41 -2.47 -11.65
N ILE A 73 -6.14 -2.10 -11.81
CA ILE A 73 -4.98 -2.97 -11.67
C ILE A 73 -4.08 -2.31 -10.62
N ASN A 74 -3.69 -3.05 -9.60
CA ASN A 74 -2.80 -2.62 -8.53
C ASN A 74 -1.85 -3.78 -8.22
N ALA A 75 -0.70 -3.50 -7.62
CA ALA A 75 0.21 -4.53 -7.15
C ALA A 75 0.58 -4.34 -5.68
N ILE A 76 1.01 -5.42 -5.05
CA ILE A 76 1.58 -5.42 -3.69
C ILE A 76 2.92 -6.13 -3.75
N VAL A 77 3.96 -5.52 -3.17
CA VAL A 77 5.28 -6.15 -3.04
C VAL A 77 5.13 -7.47 -2.28
N SER A 78 5.61 -8.54 -2.90
CA SER A 78 5.68 -9.87 -2.28
C SER A 78 7.09 -10.21 -1.82
N GLU A 79 8.09 -9.72 -2.54
CA GLU A 79 9.51 -9.90 -2.26
C GLU A 79 10.28 -8.71 -2.81
N VAL A 80 11.32 -8.30 -2.10
CA VAL A 80 12.23 -7.22 -2.49
C VAL A 80 13.51 -7.87 -3.00
N ILE A 81 13.84 -7.67 -4.28
CA ILE A 81 14.99 -8.28 -4.96
C ILE A 81 16.20 -7.36 -4.80
N GLU A 82 16.03 -6.08 -5.09
CA GLU A 82 17.02 -5.02 -4.84
C GLU A 82 16.41 -4.02 -3.86
N ALA A 83 16.91 -4.00 -2.62
CA ALA A 83 16.38 -3.14 -1.56
C ALA A 83 16.96 -1.72 -1.60
N SER A 84 16.13 -0.74 -1.27
CA SER A 84 16.55 0.64 -1.05
C SER A 84 17.39 0.72 0.23
N PRO A 85 18.43 1.59 0.29
CA PRO A 85 19.15 1.85 1.54
C PRO A 85 18.25 2.44 2.63
N HIS A 86 17.07 2.96 2.28
CA HIS A 86 16.10 3.51 3.22
C HIS A 86 15.08 2.48 3.71
N ARG A 87 15.18 1.21 3.27
CA ARG A 87 14.28 0.15 3.74
C ARG A 87 14.63 -0.25 5.18
N VAL A 88 13.61 -0.31 6.02
CA VAL A 88 13.71 -0.77 7.42
C VAL A 88 12.69 -1.86 7.71
N ASN A 89 12.91 -2.62 8.78
CA ASN A 89 11.92 -3.57 9.27
C ASN A 89 10.70 -2.82 9.83
N ASN A 90 9.51 -3.25 9.42
CA ASN A 90 8.26 -2.72 9.97
C ASN A 90 7.95 -3.42 11.31
N PRO A 91 7.52 -2.68 12.35
CA PRO A 91 7.24 -3.28 13.66
C PRO A 91 5.84 -3.91 13.76
N CYS A 92 4.92 -3.59 12.83
CA CYS A 92 3.55 -4.10 12.88
C CYS A 92 3.41 -5.43 12.15
N PRO A 93 3.00 -6.53 12.83
CA PRO A 93 2.84 -7.83 12.19
C PRO A 93 1.74 -7.87 11.11
N TYR A 94 0.88 -6.84 11.07
CA TYR A 94 -0.19 -6.71 10.10
C TYR A 94 0.18 -5.84 8.89
N PHE A 95 1.35 -5.19 8.86
CA PHE A 95 1.73 -4.34 7.74
C PHE A 95 1.80 -5.13 6.42
N GLY A 96 1.22 -4.61 5.34
CA GLY A 96 1.05 -5.35 4.09
C GLY A 96 -0.38 -5.86 3.93
N PRO A 97 -0.77 -6.95 4.64
CA PRO A 97 -2.16 -7.39 4.69
C PRO A 97 -3.11 -6.29 5.17
N CYS A 98 -2.72 -5.51 6.18
CA CYS A 98 -3.36 -4.26 6.56
C CYS A 98 -2.68 -3.09 5.85
N SER A 99 -3.48 -2.22 5.24
CA SER A 99 -3.01 -1.01 4.55
C SER A 99 -3.27 0.26 5.37
N GLY A 100 -3.36 0.15 6.70
CA GLY A 100 -3.65 1.27 7.60
C GLY A 100 -2.47 2.23 7.80
N CYS A 101 -1.26 1.73 7.56
CA CYS A 101 -0.01 2.49 7.49
C CYS A 101 0.63 2.26 6.12
N GLN A 102 1.21 3.30 5.54
CA GLN A 102 1.75 3.27 4.18
C GLN A 102 3.24 2.96 4.15
N TRP A 103 4.02 3.49 5.11
CA TRP A 103 5.48 3.55 5.02
C TRP A 103 6.22 2.97 6.23
N GLN A 104 5.65 1.99 6.95
CA GLN A 104 6.37 1.40 8.09
C GLN A 104 7.67 0.69 7.67
N HIS A 105 7.82 0.34 6.40
CA HIS A 105 9.03 -0.25 5.81
C HIS A 105 10.05 0.80 5.34
N VAL A 106 9.79 2.10 5.54
CA VAL A 106 10.66 3.21 5.11
C VAL A 106 11.25 3.88 6.33
N SER A 107 12.55 4.19 6.33
CA SER A 107 13.19 4.92 7.41
C SER A 107 12.51 6.28 7.65
N TYR A 108 12.40 6.69 8.90
CA TYR A 108 11.62 7.88 9.25
C TYR A 108 12.17 9.15 8.60
N ASP A 109 13.50 9.31 8.56
CA ASP A 109 14.14 10.46 7.90
C ASP A 109 13.78 10.53 6.42
N TYR A 110 13.80 9.39 5.73
CA TYR A 110 13.40 9.34 4.33
C TYR A 110 11.90 9.59 4.13
N GLN A 111 11.03 9.18 5.08
CA GLN A 111 9.61 9.58 5.03
C GLN A 111 9.42 11.09 5.08
N LEU A 112 10.26 11.83 5.81
CA LEU A 112 10.21 13.30 5.87
C LEU A 112 10.65 13.91 4.54
N GLU A 113 11.69 13.36 3.91
CA GLU A 113 12.14 13.77 2.58
C GLU A 113 11.07 13.52 1.53
N LEU A 114 10.49 12.32 1.49
CA LEU A 114 9.41 11.97 0.55
C LEU A 114 8.19 12.91 0.67
N LYS A 115 7.79 13.28 1.89
CA LYS A 115 6.69 14.25 2.11
C LYS A 115 7.03 15.62 1.54
N ARG A 116 8.25 16.09 1.78
CA ARG A 116 8.72 17.38 1.27
C ARG A 116 8.77 17.38 -0.25
N ASP A 117 9.31 16.34 -0.84
CA ASP A 117 9.49 16.24 -2.29
C ASP A 117 8.14 16.11 -3.01
N MET A 118 7.18 15.42 -2.41
CA MET A 118 5.80 15.40 -2.92
C MET A 118 5.20 16.81 -3.00
N VAL A 119 5.35 17.64 -1.96
CA VAL A 119 4.87 19.05 -1.99
C VAL A 119 5.61 19.87 -3.05
N ARG A 120 6.93 19.67 -3.20
CA ARG A 120 7.74 20.35 -4.22
C ARG A 120 7.28 20.02 -5.63
N LEU A 121 7.07 18.73 -5.92
CA LEU A 121 6.58 18.27 -7.22
C LEU A 121 5.21 18.88 -7.53
N PHE A 122 4.29 18.87 -6.56
CA PHE A 122 2.98 19.50 -6.73
C PHE A 122 3.04 21.00 -7.02
N PHE A 123 4.00 21.74 -6.44
CA PHE A 123 4.18 23.16 -6.79
C PHE A 123 4.84 23.37 -8.15
N ALA A 124 5.78 22.50 -8.53
CA ALA A 124 6.44 22.58 -9.83
C ALA A 124 5.47 22.44 -11.01
N ASP A 125 4.35 21.73 -10.83
CA ASP A 125 3.29 21.61 -11.83
C ASP A 125 2.60 22.96 -12.15
N TYR A 126 2.75 23.98 -11.29
CA TYR A 126 2.19 25.31 -11.49
C TYR A 126 3.32 26.32 -11.71
N ALA A 127 3.40 26.89 -12.92
CA ALA A 127 4.45 27.85 -13.28
C ALA A 127 4.61 29.00 -12.26
N SER A 128 3.49 29.53 -11.74
CA SER A 128 3.48 30.61 -10.75
C SER A 128 4.03 30.21 -9.36
N LEU A 129 4.21 28.92 -9.10
CA LEU A 129 4.68 28.37 -7.83
C LEU A 129 6.02 27.61 -7.96
N SER A 130 6.57 27.53 -9.17
CA SER A 130 7.78 26.73 -9.46
C SER A 130 9.03 27.16 -8.67
N ASP A 131 9.13 28.44 -8.31
CA ASP A 131 10.25 28.99 -7.52
C ASP A 131 10.02 28.94 -5.99
N VAL A 132 8.89 28.38 -5.53
CA VAL A 132 8.57 28.34 -4.10
C VAL A 132 9.51 27.38 -3.37
N GLN A 133 10.23 27.90 -2.38
CA GLN A 133 11.06 27.08 -1.51
C GLN A 133 10.22 26.33 -0.48
N VAL A 134 10.15 25.01 -0.62
CA VAL A 134 9.51 24.14 0.37
C VAL A 134 10.48 23.83 1.51
N SER A 135 10.16 24.23 2.72
CA SER A 135 10.92 23.92 3.95
C SER A 135 11.00 22.42 4.24
N LYS A 136 11.91 22.02 5.14
CA LYS A 136 11.97 20.63 5.63
C LYS A 136 10.66 20.26 6.33
N THR A 137 10.21 19.00 6.20
CA THR A 137 9.05 18.50 6.93
C THR A 137 9.36 18.45 8.42
N ASN A 138 8.47 19.02 9.24
CA ASN A 138 8.61 18.97 10.69
C ASN A 138 8.39 17.53 11.20
N PRO A 139 9.35 16.95 11.94
CA PRO A 139 9.18 15.63 12.52
C PRO A 139 8.12 15.65 13.63
N ALA A 140 7.43 14.53 13.79
CA ALA A 140 6.60 14.27 14.94
C ALA A 140 7.50 13.92 16.15
N PRO A 141 7.11 14.30 17.38
CA PRO A 141 7.84 13.90 18.58
C PRO A 141 7.92 12.38 18.75
N GLU A 142 6.85 11.67 18.39
CA GLU A 142 6.73 10.21 18.45
C GLU A 142 6.25 9.66 17.11
N SER A 143 6.95 8.68 16.55
CA SER A 143 6.61 8.08 15.25
C SER A 143 5.54 6.99 15.33
N PHE A 144 5.28 6.46 16.54
CA PHE A 144 4.31 5.40 16.81
C PHE A 144 3.33 5.82 17.92
N ASN A 145 2.23 5.07 18.05
CA ASN A 145 1.21 5.26 19.09
C ASN A 145 0.57 6.66 19.15
N TYR A 146 0.72 7.47 18.09
CA TYR A 146 0.22 8.85 18.03
C TYR A 146 -1.29 8.95 17.77
N ARG A 147 -1.95 7.89 17.27
CA ARG A 147 -3.40 7.91 17.01
C ARG A 147 -4.17 7.75 18.32
N ASN A 148 -4.91 8.78 18.71
CA ASN A 148 -5.80 8.77 19.88
C ASN A 148 -7.20 8.19 19.61
N HIS A 149 -7.50 7.84 18.36
CA HIS A 149 -8.79 7.30 17.94
C HIS A 149 -8.61 6.28 16.80
N ALA A 150 -9.38 5.20 16.85
CA ALA A 150 -9.42 4.16 15.84
C ALA A 150 -10.87 3.74 15.56
N ARG A 151 -11.18 3.48 14.28
CA ARG A 151 -12.47 2.92 13.86
C ARG A 151 -12.26 1.51 13.33
N PHE A 152 -12.85 0.54 14.00
CA PHE A 152 -12.79 -0.85 13.60
C PHE A 152 -13.93 -1.22 12.65
N THR A 153 -13.63 -2.11 11.72
CA THR A 153 -14.65 -2.84 10.95
C THR A 153 -15.11 -4.02 11.81
N VAL A 154 -16.43 -4.19 11.94
CA VAL A 154 -17.04 -5.31 12.66
C VAL A 154 -17.58 -6.32 11.65
N ARG A 155 -17.22 -7.60 11.80
CA ARG A 155 -17.73 -8.72 11.00
C ARG A 155 -18.54 -9.70 11.88
N PHE A 156 -19.14 -10.71 11.25
CA PHE A 156 -19.95 -11.73 11.94
C PHE A 156 -19.19 -12.33 13.12
N GLY A 157 -19.93 -12.62 14.20
CA GLY A 157 -19.35 -13.10 15.46
C GLY A 157 -18.55 -12.06 16.24
N GLY A 158 -18.76 -10.75 15.99
CA GLY A 158 -18.15 -9.67 16.77
C GLY A 158 -16.67 -9.43 16.47
N GLN A 159 -16.16 -9.94 15.35
CA GLN A 159 -14.74 -9.82 15.00
C GLN A 159 -14.41 -8.37 14.62
N LEU A 160 -13.41 -7.81 15.31
CA LEU A 160 -12.92 -6.45 15.09
C LEU A 160 -11.63 -6.48 14.28
N GLY A 161 -11.48 -5.55 13.34
CA GLY A 161 -10.29 -5.48 12.51
C GLY A 161 -10.31 -4.33 11.52
N PHE A 162 -9.37 -4.36 10.58
CA PHE A 162 -9.26 -3.39 9.49
C PHE A 162 -9.54 -4.05 8.15
N SER A 163 -9.68 -3.23 7.11
CA SER A 163 -9.84 -3.71 5.74
C SER A 163 -8.70 -3.19 4.87
N ASN A 164 -8.07 -4.07 4.09
CA ASN A 164 -7.06 -3.68 3.13
C ASN A 164 -7.69 -2.84 2.00
N ARG A 165 -7.09 -1.71 1.63
CA ARG A 165 -7.60 -0.79 0.58
C ARG A 165 -7.61 -1.44 -0.81
N ILE A 166 -6.56 -2.19 -1.14
CA ILE A 166 -6.34 -2.78 -2.46
C ILE A 166 -7.14 -4.06 -2.56
N THR A 167 -6.84 -5.02 -1.68
CA THR A 167 -7.47 -6.33 -1.79
C THR A 167 -8.93 -6.24 -1.37
N ARG A 168 -9.26 -5.49 -0.30
CA ARG A 168 -10.52 -5.57 0.49
C ARG A 168 -10.60 -6.74 1.47
N ARG A 169 -9.46 -7.36 1.83
CA ARG A 169 -9.45 -8.44 2.84
C ARG A 169 -9.65 -7.81 4.21
N PHE A 170 -10.49 -8.44 5.02
CA PHE A 170 -10.55 -8.17 6.44
C PHE A 170 -9.29 -8.71 7.11
N VAL A 171 -8.70 -7.94 8.02
CA VAL A 171 -7.47 -8.26 8.75
C VAL A 171 -7.74 -8.12 10.24
N ARG A 172 -7.39 -9.15 11.01
CA ARG A 172 -7.58 -9.24 12.45
C ARG A 172 -6.36 -9.88 13.08
#